data_AF-A0A351FVD0-F1
#
_entry.id   AF-A0A351FVD0-F1
#
_cell.length_a   1.000
_cell.length_b   1.000
_cell.length_c   1.000
_cell.angle_alpha   90.00
_cell.angle_beta   90.00
_cell.angle_gamma   90.00
#
_symmetry.space_group_name_H-M   'P 1'
#
loop_
_entity.id
_entity.type
_entity.pdbx_description
1 polymer ?
#
loop_
_entity_poly.entity_id
_entity_poly.type
_entity_poly.pdbx_seq_one_letter_code
_entity_poly.pdbx_strand_id
1 'polypeptide(L)'
;MKEYFFLFVGGGVLLSIVGLGIWQVMKACYVVYQDWMLGKELDELEADHAIAVAERRVADAARLDNGCQHVFQWSGGADPVRICSKCGLQEQRPEGDCDHVWHQGGGAVPNAYCILCHAELHGARVGVAQAS
;
A
#
# COMPACT_ATOMS: atom_id res chain seq x y z
N MET A 1 8.86 -62.82 23.00
CA MET A 1 9.49 -61.97 21.95
C MET A 1 8.48 -61.12 21.18
N LYS A 2 7.37 -61.68 20.67
CA LYS A 2 6.36 -60.89 19.93
C LYS A 2 5.70 -59.76 20.73
N GLU A 3 5.44 -59.96 22.03
CA GLU A 3 4.81 -58.92 22.88
C GLU A 3 5.68 -57.67 23.06
N TYR A 4 6.98 -57.84 23.31
CA TYR A 4 7.93 -56.72 23.40
C TYR A 4 8.06 -55.94 22.08
N PHE A 5 7.96 -56.64 20.95
CA PHE A 5 7.98 -56.00 19.63
C PHE A 5 6.76 -55.07 19.45
N PHE A 6 5.55 -55.52 19.80
CA PHE A 6 4.35 -54.68 19.69
C PHE A 6 4.36 -53.49 20.66
N LEU A 7 4.90 -53.66 21.86
CA LEU A 7 5.06 -52.54 22.81
C LEU A 7 6.06 -51.49 22.29
N PHE A 8 7.17 -51.92 21.70
CA PHE A 8 8.18 -50.99 21.16
C PHE A 8 7.66 -50.25 19.92
N VAL A 9 7.02 -50.95 18.99
CA VAL A 9 6.42 -50.35 17.79
C VAL A 9 5.26 -49.43 18.17
N GLY A 10 4.36 -49.88 19.06
CA GLY A 10 3.23 -49.07 19.53
C GLY A 10 3.68 -47.82 20.28
N GLY A 11 4.69 -47.95 21.16
CA GLY A 11 5.30 -46.82 21.86
C GLY A 11 5.97 -45.83 20.90
N GLY A 12 6.67 -46.32 19.88
CA GLY A 12 7.29 -45.49 18.85
C GLY A 12 6.25 -44.70 18.03
N VAL A 13 5.12 -45.33 17.68
CA VAL A 13 4.02 -44.65 16.98
C VAL A 13 3.40 -43.56 17.86
N LEU A 14 3.13 -43.85 19.14
CA LEU A 14 2.61 -42.86 20.10
C LEU A 14 3.54 -41.66 20.25
N LEU A 15 4.85 -41.89 20.44
CA LEU A 15 5.84 -40.83 20.50
C LEU A 15 5.89 -40.00 19.21
N SER A 16 5.74 -40.65 18.05
CA SER A 16 5.72 -39.96 16.76
C SER A 16 4.50 -39.05 16.62
N ILE A 17 3.32 -39.52 17.06
CA ILE A 17 2.08 -38.71 17.05
C ILE A 17 2.23 -37.51 17.98
N VAL A 18 2.76 -37.71 19.19
CA VAL A 18 3.00 -36.63 20.15
C VAL A 18 4.01 -35.63 19.59
N GLY A 19 5.10 -36.10 19.01
CA GLY A 19 6.11 -35.25 18.37
C GLY A 19 5.54 -34.40 17.24
N LEU A 20 4.72 -34.99 16.37
CA LEU A 20 3.99 -34.26 15.32
C LEU A 20 3.03 -33.23 15.91
N GLY A 21 2.31 -33.57 16.99
CA GLY A 21 1.43 -32.63 17.69
C GLY A 21 2.18 -31.40 18.21
N ILE A 22 3.30 -31.62 18.91
CA ILE A 22 4.15 -30.55 19.44
C ILE A 22 4.68 -29.69 18.29
N TRP A 23 5.16 -30.31 17.20
CA TRP A 23 5.65 -29.60 16.03
C TRP A 23 4.59 -28.68 15.41
N GLN A 24 3.35 -29.15 15.29
CA GLN A 24 2.25 -28.33 14.74
C GLN A 24 1.94 -27.13 15.64
N VAL A 25 1.94 -27.32 16.97
CA VAL A 25 1.73 -26.21 17.93
C VAL A 25 2.87 -25.19 17.82
N MET A 26 4.13 -25.64 17.75
CA MET A 26 5.27 -24.75 17.55
C MET A 26 5.13 -23.94 16.26
N LYS A 27 4.72 -24.57 15.15
CA LYS A 27 4.52 -23.89 13.88
C LYS A 27 3.40 -22.85 13.95
N ALA A 28 2.28 -23.18 14.60
CA ALA A 28 1.19 -22.23 14.79
C ALA A 28 1.63 -21.01 15.62
N CYS A 29 2.33 -21.23 16.73
CA CYS A 29 2.88 -20.14 17.54
C CYS A 29 3.88 -19.29 16.75
N TYR A 30 4.69 -19.91 15.88
CA TYR A 30 5.65 -19.19 15.05
C TYR A 30 4.97 -18.26 14.03
N VAL A 31 3.89 -18.71 13.39
CA VAL A 31 3.13 -17.87 12.44
C VAL A 31 2.50 -16.68 13.17
N VAL A 32 1.85 -16.91 14.31
CA VAL A 32 1.26 -15.84 15.12
C VAL A 32 2.33 -14.82 15.56
N TYR A 33 3.51 -15.32 15.93
CA TYR A 33 4.64 -14.44 16.27
C TYR A 33 5.12 -13.61 15.09
N GLN A 34 5.22 -14.20 13.89
CA GLN A 34 5.61 -13.45 12.68
C GLN A 34 4.58 -12.38 12.32
N ASP A 35 3.29 -12.72 12.34
CA ASP A 35 2.22 -11.77 12.05
C ASP A 35 2.22 -10.61 13.05
N TRP A 36 2.45 -10.91 14.34
CA TRP A 36 2.56 -9.89 15.37
C TRP A 36 3.77 -8.96 15.18
N MET A 37 4.93 -9.53 14.82
CA MET A 37 6.13 -8.74 14.52
C MET A 37 5.91 -7.84 13.30
N LEU A 38 5.33 -8.38 12.23
CA LEU A 38 5.06 -7.63 11.01
C LEU A 38 4.03 -6.51 11.25
N GLY A 39 3.03 -6.74 12.10
CA GLY A 39 2.10 -5.70 12.54
C GLY A 39 2.81 -4.53 13.23
N LYS A 40 3.81 -4.81 14.07
CA LYS A 40 4.59 -3.73 14.71
C LYS A 40 5.42 -2.92 13.73
N GLU A 41 6.02 -3.57 12.74
CA GLU A 41 6.79 -2.88 11.70
C GLU A 41 5.88 -1.97 10.86
N LEU A 42 4.65 -2.41 10.57
CA LEU A 42 3.63 -1.59 9.89
C LEU A 42 3.22 -0.37 10.73
N ASP A 43 2.97 -0.56 12.02
CA ASP A 43 2.59 0.54 12.93
C ASP A 43 3.69 1.62 13.00
N GLU A 44 4.97 1.21 13.01
CA GLU A 44 6.11 2.12 12.99
C GLU A 44 6.20 2.91 11.67
N LEU A 45 6.02 2.23 10.53
CA LEU A 45 5.98 2.89 9.22
C LEU A 45 4.80 3.85 9.06
N GLU A 46 3.63 3.50 9.61
CA GLU A 46 2.46 4.37 9.58
C GLU A 46 2.68 5.64 10.43
N ALA A 47 3.31 5.49 11.60
CA ALA A 47 3.70 6.63 12.43
C ALA A 47 4.69 7.56 11.72
N ASP A 48 5.73 7.00 11.09
CA ASP A 48 6.71 7.76 10.30
C ASP A 48 6.05 8.48 9.12
N HIS A 49 5.14 7.81 8.41
CA HIS A 49 4.40 8.41 7.31
C HIS A 49 3.49 9.55 7.78
N ALA A 50 2.79 9.37 8.91
CA ALA A 50 1.93 10.40 9.48
C ALA A 50 2.74 11.67 9.86
N ILE A 51 3.94 11.50 10.43
CA ILE A 51 4.86 12.61 10.72
C ILE A 51 5.28 13.29 9.42
N ALA A 52 5.71 12.54 8.40
CA ALA A 52 6.14 13.09 7.12
C ALA A 52 5.01 13.86 6.40
N VAL A 53 3.77 13.38 6.46
CA VAL A 53 2.61 14.07 5.92
C VAL A 53 2.34 15.36 6.70
N ALA A 54 2.40 15.32 8.04
CA ALA A 54 2.21 16.51 8.87
C ALA A 54 3.26 17.59 8.57
N GLU A 55 4.54 17.22 8.44
CA GLU A 55 5.62 18.13 8.06
C GLU A 55 5.40 18.76 6.68
N ARG A 56 4.99 17.95 5.69
CA ARG A 56 4.65 18.44 4.35
C ARG A 56 3.48 19.43 4.40
N ARG A 57 2.43 19.16 5.18
CA ARG A 57 1.30 20.10 5.33
C ARG A 57 1.74 21.44 5.92
N VAL A 58 2.62 21.45 6.91
CA VAL A 58 3.15 22.70 7.48
C VAL A 58 3.99 23.46 6.45
N ALA A 59 4.87 22.75 5.72
CA ALA A 59 5.68 23.35 4.67
C ALA A 59 4.82 23.92 3.51
N ASP A 60 3.79 23.18 3.10
CA ASP A 60 2.87 23.60 2.03
C ASP A 60 2.00 24.77 2.47
N ALA A 61 1.51 24.79 3.71
CA ALA A 61 0.78 25.93 4.28
C ALA A 61 1.64 27.21 4.27
N ALA A 62 2.91 27.11 4.64
CA ALA A 62 3.85 28.23 4.57
C ALA A 62 4.11 28.69 3.11
N ARG A 63 4.10 27.78 2.14
CA ARG A 63 4.27 28.12 0.72
C ARG A 63 3.00 28.70 0.08
N LEU A 64 1.82 28.33 0.55
CA LEU A 64 0.54 28.88 0.10
C LEU A 64 0.37 30.35 0.48
N ASP A 65 0.94 30.77 1.61
CA ASP A 65 0.90 32.15 2.14
C ASP A 65 1.90 33.10 1.44
N ASN A 66 2.51 32.70 0.32
CA ASN A 66 3.47 33.53 -0.42
C ASN A 66 2.83 34.68 -1.24
N GLY A 67 1.53 34.96 -1.07
CA GLY A 67 0.80 35.99 -1.82
C GLY A 67 0.58 35.67 -3.31
N CYS A 68 0.88 34.44 -3.76
CA CYS A 68 0.64 34.02 -5.15
C CYS A 68 -0.83 33.63 -5.36
N GLN A 69 -1.44 34.12 -6.44
CA GLN A 69 -2.67 33.52 -6.95
C GLN A 69 -2.31 32.19 -7.63
N HIS A 70 -2.38 31.10 -6.86
CA HIS A 70 -1.99 29.78 -7.32
C HIS A 70 -2.91 29.29 -8.43
N VAL A 71 -2.33 28.96 -9.59
CA VAL A 71 -3.03 28.35 -10.72
C VAL A 71 -2.33 27.02 -10.99
N PHE A 72 -2.90 25.93 -10.48
CA PHE A 72 -2.35 24.60 -10.63
C PHE A 72 -2.64 24.06 -12.03
N GLN A 73 -1.59 23.65 -12.75
CA GLN A 73 -1.66 23.09 -14.09
C GLN A 73 -0.98 21.72 -14.09
N TRP A 74 -1.41 20.81 -14.96
CA TRP A 74 -0.77 19.50 -15.07
C TRP A 74 0.71 19.65 -15.46
N SER A 75 1.60 19.02 -14.69
CA SER A 75 2.97 18.83 -15.18
C SER A 75 2.88 17.87 -16.36
N GLY A 76 3.55 18.19 -17.48
CA GLY A 76 3.45 17.40 -18.72
C GLY A 76 4.03 15.98 -18.66
N GLY A 77 4.23 15.42 -17.46
CA GLY A 77 4.74 14.07 -17.22
C GLY A 77 3.63 13.03 -17.07
N ALA A 78 4.05 11.77 -16.87
CA ALA A 78 3.14 10.65 -16.63
C ALA A 78 2.45 10.70 -15.25
N ASP A 79 2.99 11.52 -14.33
CA ASP A 79 2.43 11.66 -12.99
C ASP A 79 1.26 12.65 -12.98
N PRO A 80 0.13 12.29 -12.34
CA PRO A 80 -1.04 13.15 -12.24
C PRO A 80 -0.85 14.24 -11.16
N VAL A 81 0.32 14.88 -11.14
CA VAL A 81 0.64 15.96 -10.20
C VAL A 81 0.36 17.29 -10.90
N ARG A 82 -0.54 18.07 -10.30
CA ARG A 82 -0.81 19.45 -10.73
C ARG A 82 0.14 20.37 -9.97
N ILE A 83 0.81 21.26 -10.68
CA ILE A 83 1.84 22.15 -10.13
C ILE A 83 1.46 23.58 -10.48
N CYS A 84 1.54 24.49 -9.52
CA CYS A 84 1.39 25.92 -9.76
C CYS A 84 2.56 26.40 -10.62
N SER A 85 2.26 26.93 -11.81
CA SER A 85 3.28 27.37 -12.78
C SER A 85 4.12 28.57 -12.30
N LYS A 86 3.65 29.30 -11.28
CA LYS A 86 4.32 30.50 -10.75
C LYS A 86 5.28 30.19 -9.60
N CYS A 87 4.94 29.25 -8.71
CA CYS A 87 5.69 29.00 -7.47
C CYS A 87 6.16 27.55 -7.31
N GLY A 88 5.83 26.67 -8.27
CA GLY A 88 6.22 25.26 -8.25
C GLY A 88 5.58 24.46 -7.11
N LEU A 89 4.48 24.95 -6.53
CA LEU A 89 3.74 24.26 -5.49
C LEU A 89 2.92 23.13 -6.12
N GLN A 90 3.02 21.91 -5.58
CA GLN A 90 2.21 20.78 -6.03
C GLN A 90 0.85 20.84 -5.33
N GLU A 91 -0.24 20.64 -6.07
CA GLU A 91 -1.58 20.52 -5.51
C GLU A 91 -1.64 19.22 -4.71
N GLN A 92 -1.86 19.31 -3.40
CA GLN A 92 -2.10 18.12 -2.58
C GLN A 92 -3.34 17.41 -3.12
N ARG A 93 -3.22 16.10 -3.33
CA ARG A 93 -4.36 15.26 -3.69
C ARG A 93 -5.38 15.35 -2.56
N PRO A 94 -6.68 15.60 -2.84
CA PRO A 94 -7.68 15.71 -1.80
C PRO A 94 -7.69 14.43 -0.96
N GLU A 95 -7.64 14.58 0.36
CA GLU A 95 -7.81 13.48 1.30
C GLU A 95 -9.28 13.06 1.31
N GLY A 96 -9.57 12.02 0.55
CA GLY A 96 -10.82 11.28 0.63
C GLY A 96 -10.51 9.79 0.49
N ASP A 97 -11.32 8.95 1.15
CA ASP A 97 -11.23 7.47 1.21
C ASP A 97 -11.30 6.75 -0.15
N CYS A 98 -11.29 7.50 -1.24
CA CYS A 98 -11.18 6.94 -2.57
C CYS A 98 -9.71 6.64 -2.82
N ASP A 99 -9.28 5.40 -2.61
CA ASP A 99 -8.11 4.85 -3.29
C ASP A 99 -8.39 4.90 -4.79
N HIS A 100 -8.16 6.06 -5.40
CA HIS A 100 -8.66 6.32 -6.74
C HIS A 100 -8.02 5.33 -7.73
N VAL A 101 -8.78 4.30 -8.10
CA VAL A 101 -8.45 3.42 -9.22
C VAL A 101 -8.83 4.17 -10.49
N TRP A 102 -7.82 4.74 -11.16
CA TRP A 102 -7.99 5.51 -12.38
C TRP A 102 -8.02 4.58 -13.59
N HIS A 103 -9.12 4.61 -14.33
CA HIS A 103 -9.28 3.90 -15.57
C HIS A 103 -9.23 4.86 -16.75
N GLN A 104 -8.62 4.42 -17.84
CA GLN A 104 -8.65 5.17 -19.08
C GLN A 104 -10.08 5.17 -19.63
N GLY A 105 -10.65 6.36 -19.85
CA GLY A 105 -11.96 6.50 -20.44
C GLY A 105 -11.89 6.35 -21.97
N GLY A 106 -12.99 5.86 -22.55
CA GLY A 106 -13.10 5.54 -23.98
C GLY A 106 -13.43 6.73 -24.89
N GLY A 107 -13.26 7.97 -24.42
CA GLY A 107 -13.63 9.17 -25.16
C GLY A 107 -12.66 9.51 -26.30
N ALA A 108 -13.12 10.34 -27.26
CA ALA A 108 -12.27 10.87 -28.33
C ALA A 108 -11.13 11.79 -27.82
N VAL A 109 -11.27 12.29 -26.60
CA VAL A 109 -10.24 13.05 -25.87
C VAL A 109 -9.70 12.14 -24.77
N PRO A 110 -8.37 11.99 -24.61
CA PRO A 110 -7.79 11.20 -23.52
C PRO A 110 -8.35 11.67 -22.18
N ASN A 111 -9.11 10.79 -21.54
CA ASN A 111 -9.65 11.02 -20.22
C ASN A 111 -9.33 9.84 -19.31
N ALA A 112 -9.22 10.11 -18.01
CA ALA A 112 -9.16 9.09 -16.98
C ALA A 112 -10.32 9.33 -16.03
N TYR A 113 -11.02 8.28 -15.63
CA TYR A 113 -12.11 8.37 -14.68
C TYR A 113 -11.82 7.47 -13.49
N CYS A 114 -12.21 7.91 -12.31
CA CYS A 114 -12.17 7.06 -11.14
C CYS A 114 -13.46 6.24 -11.07
N ILE A 115 -13.36 4.92 -10.94
CA ILE A 115 -14.54 4.04 -10.81
C ILE A 115 -15.30 4.32 -9.51
N LEU A 116 -14.59 4.67 -8.44
CA LEU A 116 -15.17 4.78 -7.10
C LEU A 116 -15.89 6.10 -6.87
N CYS A 117 -15.30 7.22 -7.30
CA CYS A 117 -15.87 8.56 -7.07
C CYS A 117 -16.41 9.24 -8.33
N HIS A 118 -16.34 8.57 -9.49
CA HIS A 118 -16.79 9.08 -10.80
C HIS A 118 -16.18 10.42 -11.20
N ALA A 119 -15.09 10.86 -10.57
CA ALA A 119 -14.35 12.04 -10.98
C ALA A 119 -13.70 11.78 -12.35
N GLU A 120 -13.89 12.71 -13.29
CA GLU A 120 -13.33 12.65 -14.64
C GLU A 120 -12.16 13.65 -14.79
N LEU A 121 -11.05 13.17 -15.35
CA LEU A 121 -9.88 13.95 -15.73
C LEU A 121 -9.83 14.04 -17.25
N HIS A 122 -9.91 15.25 -17.82
CA HIS A 122 -9.77 15.45 -19.27
C HIS A 122 -8.40 16.04 -19.59
N GLY A 123 -7.69 15.45 -20.55
CA GLY A 123 -6.49 16.02 -21.15
C GLY A 123 -5.18 15.62 -20.48
N ALA A 124 -4.72 14.41 -20.76
CA ALA A 124 -3.29 14.09 -20.72
C ALA A 124 -3.01 13.10 -21.85
N ARG A 125 -2.04 13.39 -22.73
CA ARG A 125 -1.59 12.45 -23.76
C ARG A 125 -1.05 11.21 -23.04
N VAL A 126 -1.83 10.15 -23.00
CA VAL A 126 -1.39 8.83 -22.53
C VAL A 126 -0.41 8.30 -23.57
N GLY A 127 0.86 8.68 -23.41
CA GLY A 127 1.97 8.08 -24.13
C GLY A 127 2.06 6.63 -23.68
N VAL A 128 1.49 5.73 -24.47
CA VAL A 128 1.62 4.29 -24.31
C VAL A 128 3.11 3.97 -24.30
N ALA A 129 3.67 3.65 -23.14
CA ALA A 129 4.94 2.97 -23.08
C ALA A 129 4.73 1.58 -23.71
N GLN A 130 5.04 1.48 -25.01
CA GLN A 130 5.23 0.19 -25.66
C GLN A 130 6.38 -0.50 -24.95
N ALA A 131 6.05 -1.54 -24.17
CA ALA A 131 7.01 -2.54 -23.78
C ALA A 131 7.49 -3.25 -25.06
N SER A 132 8.76 -3.08 -25.40
CA SER A 132 9.50 -3.90 -26.36
C SER A 132 10.54 -4.71 -25.60
#